data_AF-A0A9X7E5W6-F1
#
_entry.id   AF-A0A9X7E5W6-F1
#
_cell.length_a   1.000
_cell.length_b   1.000
_cell.length_c   1.000
_cell.angle_alpha   90.00
_cell.angle_beta   90.00
_cell.angle_gamma   90.00
#
_symmetry.space_group_name_H-M   'P 1'
#
loop_
_entity.id
_entity.type
_entity.pdbx_description
1 polymer ?
#
loop_
_entity_poly.entity_id
_entity_poly.type
_entity_poly.pdbx_seq_one_letter_code
_entity_poly.pdbx_strand_id
1 'polypeptide(L)'
;MAYPFRNLVFEGGGVKGSAYIGAIRALNEEGILPEIQRFGGTSAGAITALLLGLSIPFADLVKIHKDMNFKAFKDDNFSIVQDNIRLFFDGFGIYKGDFFTEWVGKIVEKWTGSKDTTFQQLYDKTGKDVFFQGTNISTHQLRTFSRETTPDVPLVVAVRISMSIPFFFKSVEWEKDYYVDGGVLDNYPIRLFDRKSFVNKEEHFTTTDTIDEVNKLVSNTEDHSTLRSLHTKYNASFFDPADEIVYNKETLGFRLESQAEIAMLKHIATSTEHHIGHSLIHFVWNLSQTMIKGHESGKTTKEDAARTVFINTFFTPSFNFDITEEEKKTLMNSGYTSTKDYLHQFNTPEVKLFNRP
;
A
#
# COMPACT_ATOMS: atom_id res chain seq x y z
N MET A 1 -10.56 8.94 23.66
CA MET A 1 -10.67 9.12 22.20
C MET A 1 -11.77 8.21 21.71
N ALA A 2 -12.54 8.64 20.71
CA ALA A 2 -13.63 7.84 20.14
C ALA A 2 -13.12 6.63 19.34
N TYR A 3 -11.89 6.69 18.83
CA TYR A 3 -11.30 5.65 17.98
C TYR A 3 -9.95 5.17 18.51
N PRO A 4 -9.63 3.86 18.38
CA PRO A 4 -8.35 3.29 18.81
C PRO A 4 -7.24 3.44 17.76
N PHE A 5 -7.54 3.98 16.57
CA PHE A 5 -6.63 3.91 15.43
C PHE A 5 -5.30 4.64 15.66
N ARG A 6 -4.21 3.96 15.31
CA ARG A 6 -2.82 4.44 15.37
C ARG A 6 -2.03 4.14 14.11
N ASN A 7 -2.52 3.22 13.28
CA ASN A 7 -1.84 2.80 12.07
C ASN A 7 -2.81 2.86 10.88
N LEU A 8 -2.36 3.44 9.77
CA LEU A 8 -3.11 3.41 8.51
C LEU A 8 -2.38 2.56 7.47
N VAL A 9 -3.12 1.72 6.75
CA VAL A 9 -2.58 0.89 5.66
C VAL A 9 -3.31 1.16 4.35
N PHE A 10 -2.55 1.36 3.26
CA PHE A 10 -3.10 1.65 1.94
C PHE A 10 -2.69 0.60 0.91
N GLU A 11 -3.68 0.04 0.22
CA GLU A 11 -3.49 -0.86 -0.91
C GLU A 11 -2.80 -0.18 -2.12
N GLY A 12 -2.15 -0.97 -2.97
CA GLY A 12 -1.78 -0.53 -4.30
C GLY A 12 -2.99 -0.44 -5.24
N GLY A 13 -3.07 0.64 -6.03
CA GLY A 13 -4.20 0.85 -6.96
C GLY A 13 -3.93 1.78 -8.13
N GLY A 14 -2.68 2.18 -8.36
CA GLY A 14 -2.32 3.14 -9.40
C GLY A 14 -3.13 4.44 -9.27
N VAL A 15 -3.79 4.88 -10.35
CA VAL A 15 -4.57 6.13 -10.36
C VAL A 15 -5.77 6.12 -9.41
N LYS A 16 -6.25 4.92 -9.02
CA LYS A 16 -7.33 4.77 -8.03
C LYS A 16 -6.94 5.33 -6.65
N GLY A 17 -5.64 5.49 -6.37
CA GLY A 17 -5.14 6.13 -5.15
C GLY A 17 -5.65 7.55 -4.94
N SER A 18 -6.19 8.21 -5.98
CA SER A 18 -6.92 9.48 -5.87
C SER A 18 -8.04 9.42 -4.81
N ALA A 19 -8.65 8.25 -4.61
CA ALA A 19 -9.70 8.07 -3.62
C ALA A 19 -9.20 8.26 -2.17
N TYR A 20 -7.92 8.01 -1.90
CA TYR A 20 -7.35 8.15 -0.56
C TYR A 20 -7.39 9.59 -0.06
N ILE A 21 -7.31 10.60 -0.92
CA ILE A 21 -7.44 12.00 -0.49
C ILE A 21 -8.82 12.25 0.14
N GLY A 22 -9.87 11.64 -0.41
CA GLY A 22 -11.20 11.69 0.17
C GLY A 22 -11.30 10.96 1.52
N ALA A 23 -10.68 9.79 1.62
CA ALA A 23 -10.63 9.04 2.88
C ALA A 23 -9.89 9.82 3.98
N ILE A 24 -8.72 10.38 3.65
CA ILE A 24 -7.92 11.22 4.55
C ILE A 24 -8.70 12.46 4.99
N ARG A 25 -9.49 13.06 4.10
CA ARG A 25 -10.38 14.17 4.46
C ARG A 25 -11.33 13.78 5.58
N ALA A 26 -12.01 12.64 5.45
CA ALA A 26 -12.96 12.16 6.45
C ALA A 26 -12.25 11.90 7.81
N LEU A 27 -11.07 11.26 7.79
CA LEU A 27 -10.27 11.03 9.01
C LEU A 27 -9.82 12.34 9.66
N ASN A 28 -9.45 13.35 8.86
CA ASN A 28 -9.02 14.65 9.35
C ASN A 28 -10.18 15.44 9.99
N GLU A 29 -11.37 15.42 9.38
CA GLU A 29 -12.57 16.05 9.92
C GLU A 29 -13.04 15.42 11.25
N GLU A 30 -12.82 14.12 11.44
CA GLU A 30 -13.13 13.38 12.68
C GLU A 30 -12.01 13.47 13.74
N GLY A 31 -10.93 14.21 13.46
CA GLY A 31 -9.79 14.35 14.38
C GLY A 31 -8.98 13.08 14.59
N ILE A 32 -9.11 12.08 13.70
CA ILE A 32 -8.39 10.80 13.79
C ILE A 32 -6.97 10.96 13.25
N LEU A 33 -6.79 11.72 12.16
CA LEU A 33 -5.50 11.82 11.45
C LEU A 33 -4.32 12.26 12.35
N PRO A 34 -4.46 13.25 13.25
CA PRO A 34 -3.37 13.65 14.14
C PRO A 34 -2.87 12.55 15.09
N GLU A 35 -3.75 11.61 15.44
CA GLU A 35 -3.46 10.49 16.37
C GLU A 35 -2.70 9.34 15.72
N ILE A 36 -2.64 9.30 14.38
CA ILE A 36 -1.96 8.22 13.65
C ILE A 36 -0.44 8.35 13.80
N GLN A 37 0.23 7.26 14.14
CA GLN A 37 1.67 7.18 14.35
C GLN A 37 2.39 6.51 13.17
N ARG A 38 1.73 5.56 12.49
CA ARG A 38 2.36 4.72 11.48
C ARG A 38 1.54 4.67 10.20
N PHE A 39 2.23 4.70 9.06
CA PHE A 39 1.61 4.65 7.74
C PHE A 39 2.28 3.57 6.89
N GLY A 40 1.50 2.62 6.39
CA GLY A 40 1.98 1.52 5.56
C GLY A 40 1.30 1.52 4.20
N GLY A 41 2.00 1.05 3.16
CA GLY A 41 1.33 0.81 1.90
C GLY A 41 2.22 0.24 0.80
N THR A 42 1.55 -0.08 -0.31
CA THR A 42 2.15 -0.65 -1.50
C THR A 42 1.85 0.22 -2.70
N SER A 43 2.82 0.48 -3.59
CA SER A 43 2.61 1.25 -4.82
C SER A 43 1.97 2.63 -4.57
N ALA A 44 0.82 2.94 -5.16
CA ALA A 44 0.05 4.17 -4.87
C ALA A 44 -0.27 4.36 -3.36
N GLY A 45 -0.45 3.26 -2.62
CA GLY A 45 -0.58 3.29 -1.17
C GLY A 45 0.71 3.71 -0.46
N ALA A 46 1.88 3.31 -0.96
CA ALA A 46 3.18 3.74 -0.43
C ALA A 46 3.39 5.26 -0.63
N ILE A 47 2.96 5.82 -1.77
CA ILE A 47 2.95 7.28 -1.99
C ILE A 47 2.11 7.96 -0.91
N THR A 48 0.90 7.46 -0.68
CA THR A 48 -0.03 8.02 0.30
C THR A 48 0.55 7.95 1.72
N ALA A 49 1.13 6.80 2.08
CA ALA A 49 1.80 6.60 3.35
C ALA A 49 3.00 7.56 3.53
N LEU A 50 3.82 7.78 2.49
CA LEU A 50 4.91 8.75 2.51
C LEU A 50 4.39 10.17 2.78
N LEU A 51 3.39 10.62 2.02
CA LEU A 51 2.84 11.96 2.15
C LEU A 51 2.29 12.23 3.55
N LEU A 52 1.65 11.23 4.16
CA LEU A 52 1.15 11.31 5.53
C LEU A 52 2.27 11.24 6.58
N GLY A 53 3.26 10.37 6.40
CA GLY A 53 4.42 10.27 7.30
C GLY A 53 5.30 11.51 7.33
N LEU A 54 5.37 12.25 6.21
CA LEU A 54 5.97 13.58 6.12
C LEU A 54 5.20 14.65 6.93
N SER A 55 4.05 14.29 7.51
CA SER A 55 3.19 15.20 8.29
C SER A 55 2.76 16.43 7.49
N ILE A 56 2.52 16.24 6.19
CA ILE A 56 2.05 17.29 5.29
C ILE A 56 0.63 17.71 5.68
N PRO A 57 0.34 19.01 5.88
CA PRO A 57 -1.00 19.49 6.15
C PRO A 57 -1.99 19.06 5.07
N PHE A 58 -3.22 18.73 5.47
CA PHE A 58 -4.24 18.21 4.55
C PHE A 58 -4.48 19.13 3.33
N ALA A 59 -4.45 20.46 3.52
CA ALA A 59 -4.59 21.41 2.42
C ALA A 59 -3.47 21.26 1.35
N ASP A 60 -2.24 20.99 1.78
CA ASP A 60 -1.11 20.74 0.88
C ASP A 60 -1.21 19.35 0.22
N LEU A 61 -1.76 18.34 0.90
CA LEU A 61 -2.04 17.04 0.29
C LEU A 61 -3.02 17.17 -0.89
N VAL A 62 -4.10 17.93 -0.71
CA VAL A 62 -5.07 18.21 -1.78
C VAL A 62 -4.40 18.93 -2.95
N LYS A 63 -3.51 19.89 -2.67
CA LYS A 63 -2.75 20.61 -3.70
C LYS A 63 -1.80 19.68 -4.47
N ILE A 64 -1.00 18.88 -3.76
CA ILE A 64 -0.09 17.90 -4.37
C ILE A 64 -0.87 16.94 -5.28
N HIS A 65 -2.03 16.47 -4.83
CA HIS A 65 -2.88 15.58 -5.62
C HIS A 65 -3.44 16.27 -6.87
N LYS A 66 -3.92 17.51 -6.75
CA LYS A 66 -4.44 18.29 -7.88
C LYS A 66 -3.36 18.59 -8.93
N ASP A 67 -2.17 18.93 -8.47
CA ASP A 67 -1.02 19.25 -9.33
C ASP A 67 -0.36 17.97 -9.88
N MET A 68 -0.78 16.78 -9.44
CA MET A 68 -0.26 15.50 -9.90
C MET A 68 -0.65 15.23 -11.35
N ASN A 69 0.35 15.29 -12.22
CA ASN A 69 0.22 14.90 -13.61
C ASN A 69 0.52 13.41 -13.76
N PHE A 70 -0.51 12.57 -13.58
CA PHE A 70 -0.41 11.11 -13.77
C PHE A 70 0.15 10.74 -15.16
N LYS A 71 -0.18 11.51 -16.20
CA LYS A 71 0.35 11.29 -17.53
C LYS A 71 1.87 11.49 -17.61
N ALA A 72 2.40 12.47 -16.88
CA ALA A 72 3.84 12.71 -16.82
C ALA A 72 4.62 11.57 -16.14
N PHE A 73 3.97 10.75 -15.31
CA PHE A 73 4.61 9.53 -14.76
C PHE A 73 4.95 8.50 -15.84
N LYS A 74 4.36 8.62 -17.04
CA LYS A 74 4.73 7.80 -18.20
C LYS A 74 6.04 8.25 -18.86
N ASP A 75 6.77 9.26 -18.37
CA ASP A 75 8.10 9.64 -18.90
C ASP A 75 8.16 9.68 -20.46
N ASP A 76 7.07 10.14 -21.10
CA ASP A 76 6.86 10.06 -22.55
C ASP A 76 7.79 11.05 -23.28
N ASN A 77 9.06 10.66 -23.41
CA ASN A 77 10.09 11.47 -24.06
C ASN A 77 10.69 10.75 -25.26
N PHE A 78 9.93 10.00 -26.08
CA PHE A 78 10.55 9.32 -27.24
C PHE A 78 9.72 9.24 -28.52
N SER A 79 10.33 9.79 -29.58
CA SER A 79 10.03 9.61 -30.99
C SER A 79 10.08 8.13 -31.41
N ILE A 80 8.95 7.57 -31.83
CA ILE A 80 8.66 6.62 -32.95
C ILE A 80 9.57 5.38 -33.20
N VAL A 81 10.68 5.12 -32.51
CA VAL A 81 11.58 4.02 -32.88
C VAL A 81 11.75 2.97 -31.78
N GLN A 82 11.10 1.82 -32.03
CA GLN A 82 11.37 0.45 -31.56
C GLN A 82 10.86 -0.01 -30.18
N ASP A 83 9.56 -0.31 -30.14
CA ASP A 83 8.81 -0.92 -29.02
C ASP A 83 9.26 -2.33 -28.57
N ASN A 84 10.17 -3.01 -29.29
CA ASN A 84 10.49 -4.42 -29.00
C ASN A 84 11.88 -4.67 -28.40
N ILE A 85 12.80 -3.70 -28.45
CA ILE A 85 14.22 -3.96 -28.13
C ILE A 85 14.53 -3.63 -26.66
N ARG A 86 13.87 -2.64 -26.04
CA ARG A 86 14.24 -2.20 -24.68
C ARG A 86 13.86 -3.12 -23.53
N LEU A 87 12.78 -3.90 -23.64
CA LEU A 87 12.42 -4.94 -22.65
C LEU A 87 13.58 -5.93 -22.42
N PHE A 88 14.44 -6.12 -23.43
CA PHE A 88 15.55 -7.06 -23.40
C PHE A 88 16.92 -6.43 -23.12
N PHE A 89 17.13 -5.11 -23.32
CA PHE A 89 18.48 -4.52 -23.27
C PHE A 89 18.73 -3.44 -22.19
N ASP A 90 17.70 -2.80 -21.60
CA ASP A 90 17.91 -1.62 -20.72
C ASP A 90 17.22 -1.70 -19.32
N GLY A 91 16.71 -2.85 -18.89
CA GLY A 91 16.27 -3.08 -17.49
C GLY A 91 14.82 -3.51 -17.22
N PHE A 92 14.22 -4.31 -18.10
CA PHE A 92 12.95 -5.00 -17.85
C PHE A 92 11.73 -4.10 -17.55
N GLY A 93 11.63 -2.91 -18.15
CA GLY A 93 10.44 -2.05 -18.04
C GLY A 93 10.30 -1.02 -19.16
N ILE A 94 9.07 -0.66 -19.49
CA ILE A 94 8.73 0.30 -20.56
C ILE A 94 9.11 1.74 -20.17
N TYR A 95 8.88 2.11 -18.90
CA TYR A 95 9.13 3.45 -18.36
C TYR A 95 10.27 3.46 -17.34
N LYS A 96 11.16 4.46 -17.43
CA LYS A 96 12.32 4.58 -16.52
C LYS A 96 11.92 4.93 -15.10
N GLY A 97 10.88 5.76 -14.92
CA GLY A 97 10.43 6.24 -13.63
C GLY A 97 11.32 7.36 -13.07
N ASP A 98 12.05 8.07 -13.94
CA ASP A 98 12.97 9.14 -13.55
C ASP A 98 12.16 10.38 -13.12
N PHE A 99 11.12 10.76 -13.86
CA PHE A 99 10.23 11.86 -13.45
C PHE A 99 9.55 11.56 -12.11
N PHE A 100 9.12 10.30 -11.91
CA PHE A 100 8.51 9.90 -10.65
C PHE A 100 9.51 10.05 -9.48
N THR A 101 10.73 9.55 -9.65
CA THR A 101 11.81 9.66 -8.65
C THR A 101 12.09 11.13 -8.31
N GLU A 102 12.22 11.98 -9.32
CA GLU A 102 12.42 13.42 -9.15
C GLU A 102 11.22 14.12 -8.49
N TRP A 103 10.00 13.71 -8.83
CA TRP A 103 8.78 14.25 -8.24
C TRP A 103 8.69 13.93 -6.75
N VAL A 104 8.92 12.67 -6.35
CA VAL A 104 8.98 12.27 -4.93
C VAL A 104 10.15 12.98 -4.24
N GLY A 105 11.33 13.03 -4.88
CA GLY A 105 12.51 13.69 -4.34
C GLY A 105 12.25 15.15 -3.98
N LYS A 106 11.57 15.91 -4.85
CA LYS A 106 11.18 17.30 -4.59
C LYS A 106 10.20 17.45 -3.44
N ILE A 107 9.25 16.51 -3.29
CA ILE A 107 8.32 16.51 -2.17
C ILE A 107 9.07 16.25 -0.87
N VAL A 108 9.89 15.19 -0.84
CA VAL A 108 10.69 14.84 0.33
C VAL A 108 11.59 16.02 0.70
N GLU A 109 12.34 16.58 -0.25
CA GLU A 109 13.22 17.73 -0.03
C GLU A 109 12.46 18.94 0.54
N LYS A 110 11.28 19.28 -0.01
CA LYS A 110 10.46 20.39 0.46
C LYS A 110 10.09 20.27 1.94
N TRP A 111 9.75 19.06 2.40
CA TRP A 111 9.24 18.83 3.76
C TRP A 111 10.31 18.41 4.77
N THR A 112 11.43 17.85 4.30
CA THR A 112 12.50 17.33 5.15
C THR A 112 13.75 18.21 5.13
N GLY A 113 14.01 18.93 4.04
CA GLY A 113 15.22 19.70 3.79
C GLY A 113 16.26 18.95 2.94
N SER A 114 16.03 17.66 2.62
CA SER A 114 16.92 16.87 1.77
C SER A 114 16.13 15.83 0.98
N LYS A 115 16.39 15.71 -0.32
CA LYS A 115 15.80 14.67 -1.17
C LYS A 115 16.20 13.25 -0.73
N ASP A 116 17.35 13.12 -0.08
CA ASP A 116 17.93 11.83 0.33
C ASP A 116 17.57 11.48 1.79
N THR A 117 16.55 12.12 2.36
CA THR A 117 16.09 11.85 3.73
C THR A 117 15.75 10.38 3.89
N THR A 118 16.28 9.76 4.96
CA THR A 118 16.11 8.34 5.28
C THR A 118 14.91 8.07 6.19
N PHE A 119 14.57 6.80 6.40
CA PHE A 119 13.51 6.40 7.35
C PHE A 119 13.80 6.87 8.78
N GLN A 120 15.04 6.74 9.24
CA GLN A 120 15.44 7.20 10.58
C GLN A 120 15.29 8.73 10.70
N GLN A 121 15.80 9.47 9.72
CA GLN A 121 15.72 10.93 9.72
C GLN A 121 14.29 11.46 9.63
N LEU A 122 13.40 10.76 8.93
CA LEU A 122 11.97 11.07 8.92
C LEU A 122 11.38 10.98 10.33
N TYR A 123 11.63 9.86 11.01
CA TYR A 123 11.12 9.63 12.36
C TYR A 123 11.66 10.68 13.34
N ASP A 124 12.96 10.98 13.29
CA ASP A 124 13.58 12.00 14.14
C ASP A 124 12.93 13.39 13.94
N LYS A 125 12.43 13.67 12.73
CA LYS A 125 11.79 14.95 12.39
C LYS A 125 10.29 15.00 12.74
N THR A 126 9.54 13.93 12.50
CA THR A 126 8.07 13.95 12.55
C THR A 126 7.47 13.10 13.67
N GLY A 127 8.26 12.18 14.24
CA GLY A 127 7.78 11.15 15.15
C GLY A 127 6.84 10.13 14.48
N LYS A 128 6.76 10.09 13.15
CA LYS A 128 5.92 9.17 12.38
C LYS A 128 6.79 8.12 11.68
N ASP A 129 6.32 6.89 11.66
CA ASP A 129 6.97 5.80 10.91
C ASP A 129 6.23 5.49 9.60
N VAL A 130 6.99 5.16 8.57
CA VAL A 130 6.47 4.75 7.25
C VAL A 130 7.00 3.38 6.84
N PHE A 131 6.14 2.60 6.17
CA PHE A 131 6.40 1.22 5.75
C PHE A 131 6.01 1.03 4.30
N PHE A 132 6.96 0.63 3.46
CA PHE A 132 6.73 0.42 2.03
C PHE A 132 7.03 -1.02 1.64
N GLN A 133 6.13 -1.64 0.89
CA GLN A 133 6.35 -2.99 0.37
C GLN A 133 7.07 -2.97 -0.97
N GLY A 134 8.06 -3.85 -1.13
CA GLY A 134 8.69 -4.17 -2.41
C GLY A 134 8.85 -5.68 -2.58
N THR A 135 8.81 -6.18 -3.81
CA THR A 135 9.04 -7.59 -4.11
C THR A 135 10.46 -7.77 -4.59
N ASN A 136 11.29 -8.49 -3.84
CA ASN A 136 12.61 -8.93 -4.28
C ASN A 136 12.44 -10.15 -5.19
N ILE A 137 12.69 -9.98 -6.49
CA ILE A 137 12.55 -11.05 -7.47
C ILE A 137 13.79 -11.96 -7.54
N SER A 138 14.94 -11.50 -7.04
CA SER A 138 16.13 -12.35 -6.89
C SER A 138 15.90 -13.45 -5.86
N THR A 139 15.19 -13.14 -4.77
CA THR A 139 14.93 -14.07 -3.66
C THR A 139 13.51 -14.63 -3.67
N HIS A 140 12.61 -14.08 -4.49
CA HIS A 140 11.17 -14.36 -4.51
C HIS A 140 10.47 -14.02 -3.19
N GLN A 141 10.87 -12.92 -2.55
CA GLN A 141 10.40 -12.54 -1.22
C GLN A 141 9.86 -11.12 -1.18
N LEU A 142 8.89 -10.92 -0.30
CA LEU A 142 8.44 -9.60 0.09
C LEU A 142 9.49 -8.96 1.01
N ARG A 143 9.87 -7.72 0.69
CA ARG A 143 10.72 -6.87 1.51
C ARG A 143 9.91 -5.66 1.96
N THR A 144 9.75 -5.52 3.27
CA THR A 144 9.27 -4.27 3.88
C THR A 144 10.44 -3.34 4.13
N PHE A 145 10.34 -2.12 3.59
CA PHE A 145 11.27 -1.02 3.83
C PHE A 145 10.68 -0.12 4.90
N SER A 146 11.37 0.03 6.02
CA SER A 146 10.96 0.83 7.16
C SER A 146 12.18 1.28 7.97
N ARG A 147 11.94 2.02 9.07
CA ARG A 147 12.99 2.34 10.03
C ARG A 147 13.55 1.09 10.73
N GLU A 148 12.74 0.06 10.96
CA GLU A 148 13.19 -1.17 11.61
C GLU A 148 14.11 -2.00 10.71
N THR A 149 13.86 -2.02 9.40
CA THR A 149 14.55 -2.93 8.47
C THR A 149 15.58 -2.25 7.59
N THR A 150 15.43 -0.95 7.35
CA THR A 150 16.24 -0.15 6.42
C THR A 150 16.35 1.32 6.88
N PRO A 151 16.81 1.60 8.13
CA PRO A 151 16.80 2.95 8.72
C PRO A 151 17.53 4.00 7.90
N ASP A 152 18.63 3.60 7.24
CA ASP A 152 19.53 4.50 6.50
C ASP A 152 19.20 4.59 5.00
N VAL A 153 18.16 3.89 4.54
CA VAL A 153 17.77 3.95 3.13
C VAL A 153 16.97 5.22 2.85
N PRO A 154 17.28 5.98 1.78
CA PRO A 154 16.48 7.13 1.39
C PRO A 154 15.03 6.74 1.06
N LEU A 155 14.07 7.53 1.55
CA LEU A 155 12.63 7.29 1.33
C LEU A 155 12.29 7.18 -0.16
N VAL A 156 12.92 8.02 -0.99
CA VAL A 156 12.73 8.06 -2.45
C VAL A 156 13.06 6.71 -3.09
N VAL A 157 14.13 6.04 -2.65
CA VAL A 157 14.54 4.73 -3.19
C VAL A 157 13.47 3.68 -2.88
N ALA A 158 13.03 3.61 -1.63
CA ALA A 158 12.04 2.62 -1.21
C ALA A 158 10.66 2.82 -1.86
N VAL A 159 10.20 4.08 -2.02
CA VAL A 159 8.96 4.37 -2.76
C VAL A 159 9.12 4.06 -4.24
N ARG A 160 10.27 4.35 -4.85
CA ARG A 160 10.56 4.00 -6.26
C ARG A 160 10.54 2.48 -6.47
N ILE A 161 11.08 1.70 -5.53
CA ILE A 161 10.97 0.23 -5.51
C ILE A 161 9.50 -0.18 -5.43
N SER A 162 8.76 0.36 -4.46
CA SER A 162 7.36 0.00 -4.22
C SER A 162 6.43 0.26 -5.40
N MET A 163 6.83 1.13 -6.34
CA MET A 163 6.08 1.45 -7.56
C MET A 163 6.64 0.83 -8.85
N SER A 164 7.60 -0.09 -8.76
CA SER A 164 8.25 -0.70 -9.91
C SER A 164 7.40 -1.80 -10.55
N ILE A 165 6.20 -1.46 -11.03
CA ILE A 165 5.24 -2.44 -11.57
C ILE A 165 5.94 -3.22 -12.69
N PRO A 166 6.05 -4.56 -12.59
CA PRO A 166 6.79 -5.36 -13.56
C PRO A 166 6.42 -5.01 -14.99
N PHE A 167 7.43 -4.91 -15.85
CA PHE A 167 7.31 -4.60 -17.28
C PHE A 167 6.75 -3.20 -17.62
N PHE A 168 6.01 -2.53 -16.71
CA PHE A 168 5.56 -1.16 -16.88
C PHE A 168 6.64 -0.16 -16.47
N PHE A 169 7.20 -0.30 -15.27
CA PHE A 169 8.36 0.47 -14.81
C PHE A 169 9.61 -0.40 -14.79
N LYS A 170 10.78 0.22 -15.04
CA LYS A 170 12.08 -0.44 -14.91
C LYS A 170 12.24 -0.98 -13.49
N SER A 171 12.64 -2.25 -13.39
CA SER A 171 13.04 -2.87 -12.12
C SER A 171 14.17 -2.06 -11.46
N VAL A 172 14.19 -2.05 -10.14
CA VAL A 172 15.21 -1.34 -9.37
C VAL A 172 16.26 -2.35 -8.91
N GLU A 173 17.50 -2.11 -9.30
CA GLU A 173 18.64 -2.84 -8.74
C GLU A 173 19.08 -2.12 -7.45
N TRP A 174 18.99 -2.82 -6.33
CA TRP A 174 19.41 -2.30 -5.02
C TRP A 174 20.11 -3.42 -4.24
N GLU A 175 21.27 -3.13 -3.67
CA GLU A 175 22.12 -4.12 -2.97
C GLU A 175 22.42 -5.40 -3.77
N LYS A 176 22.53 -5.30 -5.11
CA LYS A 176 22.75 -6.41 -6.06
C LYS A 176 21.56 -7.34 -6.26
N ASP A 177 20.41 -7.02 -5.68
CA ASP A 177 19.15 -7.69 -5.92
C ASP A 177 18.24 -6.85 -6.82
N TYR A 178 17.33 -7.54 -7.52
CA TYR A 178 16.31 -6.88 -8.33
C TYR A 178 15.00 -6.80 -7.58
N TYR A 179 14.41 -5.62 -7.60
CA TYR A 179 13.15 -5.31 -6.95
C TYR A 179 12.10 -4.82 -7.94
N VAL A 180 10.85 -5.23 -7.69
CA VAL A 180 9.64 -4.79 -8.38
C VAL A 180 8.58 -4.35 -7.36
N ASP A 181 7.45 -3.84 -7.85
CA ASP A 181 6.32 -3.39 -7.04
C ASP A 181 5.92 -4.44 -5.99
N GLY A 182 5.67 -3.96 -4.77
CA GLY A 182 5.27 -4.83 -3.66
C GLY A 182 3.97 -5.58 -3.95
N GLY A 183 3.14 -5.06 -4.84
CA GLY A 183 1.83 -5.60 -5.14
C GLY A 183 1.86 -6.99 -5.76
N VAL A 184 2.99 -7.38 -6.36
CA VAL A 184 3.21 -8.73 -6.89
C VAL A 184 3.03 -9.80 -5.80
N LEU A 185 3.46 -9.52 -4.56
CA LEU A 185 3.35 -10.43 -3.43
C LEU A 185 2.48 -9.89 -2.28
N ASP A 186 2.22 -8.60 -2.18
CA ASP A 186 1.41 -8.05 -1.10
C ASP A 186 0.88 -6.66 -1.43
N ASN A 187 -0.18 -6.63 -2.24
CA ASN A 187 -0.79 -5.39 -2.69
C ASN A 187 -1.64 -4.72 -1.59
N TYR A 188 -2.22 -5.50 -0.66
CA TYR A 188 -2.93 -4.99 0.52
C TYR A 188 -2.27 -5.41 1.85
N PRO A 189 -1.28 -4.63 2.35
CA PRO A 189 -0.41 -5.06 3.45
C PRO A 189 -1.03 -4.83 4.84
N ILE A 190 -2.31 -5.18 5.05
CA ILE A 190 -3.09 -4.85 6.27
C ILE A 190 -2.46 -5.33 7.58
N ARG A 191 -1.65 -6.40 7.51
CA ARG A 191 -1.00 -7.02 8.68
C ARG A 191 0.37 -6.44 9.02
N LEU A 192 0.82 -5.36 8.37
CA LEU A 192 2.11 -4.70 8.64
C LEU A 192 2.34 -4.40 10.13
N PHE A 193 1.25 -4.12 10.84
CA PHE A 193 1.28 -3.69 12.24
C PHE A 193 0.72 -4.73 13.22
N ASP A 194 0.58 -5.99 12.80
CA ASP A 194 0.06 -7.10 13.61
C ASP A 194 1.12 -7.69 14.54
N ARG A 195 1.73 -6.81 15.34
CA ARG A 195 2.77 -7.14 16.31
C ARG A 195 2.51 -6.41 17.61
N LYS A 196 2.82 -7.06 18.74
CA LYS A 196 2.55 -6.52 20.07
C LYS A 196 3.29 -5.21 20.31
N SER A 197 4.50 -5.06 19.78
CA SER A 197 5.29 -3.81 19.81
C SER A 197 4.60 -2.60 19.19
N PHE A 198 3.59 -2.81 18.34
CA PHE A 198 2.84 -1.75 17.67
C PHE A 198 1.48 -1.44 18.29
N VAL A 199 1.14 -2.09 19.39
CA VAL A 199 -0.12 -1.89 20.09
C VAL A 199 0.14 -1.00 21.30
N ASN A 200 -0.60 0.11 21.40
CA ASN A 200 -0.39 1.06 22.50
C ASN A 200 -1.09 0.63 23.81
N LYS A 201 -2.06 -0.29 23.75
CA LYS A 201 -2.80 -0.78 24.93
C LYS A 201 -3.21 -2.25 24.81
N GLU A 202 -3.18 -2.98 25.92
CA GLU A 202 -3.52 -4.42 25.92
C GLU A 202 -4.95 -4.71 25.43
N GLU A 203 -5.93 -3.82 25.67
CA GLU A 203 -7.30 -3.99 25.16
C GLU A 203 -7.44 -3.81 23.63
N HIS A 204 -6.42 -3.25 22.98
CA HIS A 204 -6.41 -2.94 21.55
C HIS A 204 -5.80 -4.05 20.68
N PHE A 205 -5.54 -5.22 21.24
CA PHE A 205 -5.24 -6.41 20.43
C PHE A 205 -6.04 -7.63 20.89
N THR A 206 -6.00 -8.66 20.06
CA THR A 206 -6.47 -10.00 20.43
C THR A 206 -5.64 -11.03 19.68
N THR A 207 -5.61 -12.25 20.19
CA THR A 207 -5.07 -13.39 19.47
C THR A 207 -6.22 -14.25 18.98
N THR A 208 -6.21 -14.62 17.70
CA THR A 208 -7.17 -15.58 17.13
C THR A 208 -6.54 -16.96 17.12
N ASP A 209 -7.34 -18.03 17.01
CA ASP A 209 -6.82 -19.40 16.94
C ASP A 209 -5.72 -19.54 15.86
N THR A 210 -5.92 -18.92 14.71
CA THR A 210 -4.95 -18.89 13.61
C THR A 210 -3.64 -18.18 14.00
N ILE A 211 -3.71 -17.08 14.74
CA ILE A 211 -2.53 -16.34 15.19
C ILE A 211 -1.82 -17.12 16.31
N ASP A 212 -2.56 -17.73 17.23
CA ASP A 212 -2.01 -18.59 18.28
C ASP A 212 -1.23 -19.77 17.69
N GLU A 213 -1.78 -20.43 16.67
CA GLU A 213 -1.07 -21.49 15.94
C GLU A 213 0.23 -20.99 15.32
N VAL A 214 0.22 -19.78 14.75
CA VAL A 214 1.42 -19.19 14.14
C VAL A 214 2.45 -18.82 15.20
N ASN A 215 2.06 -18.19 16.30
CA ASN A 215 2.97 -17.87 17.41
C ASN A 215 3.58 -19.15 18.01
N LYS A 216 2.81 -20.24 18.13
CA LYS A 216 3.32 -21.55 18.52
C LYS A 216 4.32 -22.12 17.50
N LEU A 217 4.05 -21.97 16.21
CA LEU A 217 4.98 -22.43 15.17
C LEU A 217 6.28 -21.62 15.19
N VAL A 218 6.19 -20.29 15.31
CA VAL A 218 7.35 -19.39 15.36
C VAL A 218 8.21 -19.63 16.60
N SER A 219 7.60 -19.83 17.77
CA SER A 219 8.32 -20.09 19.01
C SER A 219 8.99 -21.46 19.09
N ASN A 220 8.49 -22.46 18.34
CA ASN A 220 8.99 -23.84 18.40
C ASN A 220 9.94 -24.22 17.26
N THR A 221 10.24 -23.30 16.34
CA THR A 221 11.07 -23.61 15.18
C THR A 221 12.40 -22.86 15.21
N GLU A 222 13.50 -23.59 15.09
CA GLU A 222 14.83 -23.05 14.76
C GLU A 222 15.05 -23.03 13.23
N ASP A 223 14.11 -23.57 12.45
CA ASP A 223 14.20 -23.63 10.99
C ASP A 223 13.84 -22.29 10.35
N HIS A 224 14.89 -21.58 9.91
CA HIS A 224 14.81 -20.33 9.19
C HIS A 224 13.94 -20.39 7.92
N SER A 225 13.75 -21.55 7.28
CA SER A 225 12.92 -21.67 6.07
C SER A 225 11.42 -21.69 6.37
N THR A 226 11.01 -22.36 7.45
CA THR A 226 9.63 -22.35 7.97
C THR A 226 9.25 -20.97 8.51
N LEU A 227 10.15 -20.32 9.27
CA LEU A 227 9.96 -18.94 9.72
C LEU A 227 9.74 -18.01 8.51
N ARG A 228 10.61 -18.13 7.51
CA ARG A 228 10.55 -17.37 6.25
C ARG A 228 9.24 -17.57 5.47
N SER A 229 8.68 -18.77 5.43
CA SER A 229 7.36 -19.04 4.82
C SER A 229 6.22 -18.37 5.58
N LEU A 230 6.22 -18.45 6.91
CA LEU A 230 5.26 -17.78 7.78
C LEU A 230 5.39 -16.25 7.69
N HIS A 231 6.61 -15.73 7.56
CA HIS A 231 6.89 -14.31 7.37
C HIS A 231 6.25 -13.75 6.10
N THR A 232 6.31 -14.48 4.98
CA THR A 232 5.63 -14.07 3.74
C THR A 232 4.11 -14.05 3.87
N LYS A 233 3.53 -14.95 4.70
CA LYS A 233 2.07 -15.02 4.91
C LYS A 233 1.53 -13.92 5.84
N TYR A 234 2.35 -13.44 6.77
CA TYR A 234 1.99 -12.40 7.74
C TYR A 234 2.70 -11.05 7.52
N ASN A 235 3.38 -10.88 6.39
CA ASN A 235 4.18 -9.69 6.06
C ASN A 235 5.18 -9.30 7.15
N ALA A 236 5.70 -10.30 7.85
CA ALA A 236 6.65 -10.14 8.95
C ALA A 236 8.08 -10.22 8.41
N SER A 237 8.39 -9.44 7.37
CA SER A 237 9.76 -9.34 6.86
C SER A 237 10.65 -8.76 7.97
N PHE A 238 11.53 -9.60 8.53
CA PHE A 238 12.42 -9.32 9.67
C PHE A 238 11.70 -9.18 11.01
N PHE A 239 11.26 -10.32 11.51
CA PHE A 239 10.72 -10.48 12.85
C PHE A 239 11.85 -10.54 13.88
N ASP A 240 11.68 -9.84 15.00
CA ASP A 240 12.27 -10.27 16.27
C ASP A 240 11.40 -11.44 16.78
N PRO A 241 11.93 -12.68 16.88
CA PRO A 241 11.21 -13.84 17.44
C PRO A 241 10.48 -13.58 18.76
N ALA A 242 10.89 -12.55 19.52
CA ALA A 242 10.28 -12.15 20.78
C ALA A 242 9.02 -11.25 20.63
N ASP A 243 8.74 -10.67 19.47
CA ASP A 243 7.63 -9.72 19.26
C ASP A 243 6.35 -10.41 18.78
N GLU A 244 5.56 -10.92 19.72
CA GLU A 244 4.33 -11.70 19.45
C GLU A 244 3.43 -11.12 18.33
N ILE A 245 3.01 -11.99 17.39
CA ILE A 245 2.04 -11.63 16.35
C ILE A 245 0.66 -11.51 17.00
N VAL A 246 -0.07 -10.44 16.70
CA VAL A 246 -1.39 -10.18 17.29
C VAL A 246 -2.31 -9.53 16.27
N TYR A 247 -3.63 -9.69 16.41
CA TYR A 247 -4.57 -8.89 15.63
C TYR A 247 -4.61 -7.48 16.22
N ASN A 248 -4.01 -6.51 15.52
CA ASN A 248 -3.95 -5.14 15.99
C ASN A 248 -5.23 -4.37 15.63
N LYS A 249 -6.06 -4.05 16.65
CA LYS A 249 -7.31 -3.26 16.49
C LYS A 249 -7.05 -1.78 16.21
N GLU A 250 -5.82 -1.29 16.43
CA GLU A 250 -5.42 0.10 16.14
C GLU A 250 -5.09 0.33 14.65
N THR A 251 -5.10 -0.73 13.84
CA THR A 251 -4.84 -0.63 12.40
C THR A 251 -6.13 -0.43 11.62
N LEU A 252 -6.16 0.58 10.75
CA LEU A 252 -7.25 0.82 9.80
C LEU A 252 -6.68 0.76 8.38
N GLY A 253 -7.18 -0.13 7.54
CA GLY A 253 -6.75 -0.22 6.15
C GLY A 253 -7.75 0.31 5.14
N PHE A 254 -7.25 0.62 3.94
CA PHE A 254 -8.04 1.14 2.82
C PHE A 254 -7.80 0.31 1.57
N ARG A 255 -8.87 -0.31 1.07
CA ARG A 255 -8.87 -1.21 -0.08
C ARG A 255 -9.68 -0.60 -1.24
N LEU A 256 -9.15 -0.67 -2.45
CA LEU A 256 -9.60 -0.04 -3.68
C LEU A 256 -10.24 -1.07 -4.63
N GLU A 257 -11.50 -1.39 -4.40
CA GLU A 257 -12.22 -2.46 -5.10
C GLU A 257 -13.40 -1.90 -5.89
N SER A 258 -13.78 -2.51 -7.02
CA SER A 258 -15.05 -2.19 -7.68
C SER A 258 -16.24 -2.75 -6.88
N GLN A 259 -17.46 -2.26 -7.10
CA GLN A 259 -18.65 -2.87 -6.44
C GLN A 259 -18.80 -4.36 -6.74
N ALA A 260 -18.44 -4.80 -7.96
CA ALA A 260 -18.49 -6.20 -8.34
C ALA A 260 -17.46 -7.03 -7.54
N GLU A 261 -16.25 -6.50 -7.35
CA GLU A 261 -15.22 -7.14 -6.52
C GLU A 261 -15.62 -7.13 -5.03
N ILE A 262 -16.19 -6.03 -4.52
CA ILE A 262 -16.75 -5.95 -3.17
C ILE A 262 -17.88 -6.98 -2.98
N ALA A 263 -18.73 -7.15 -3.98
CA ALA A 263 -19.82 -8.14 -3.96
C ALA A 263 -19.27 -9.58 -4.03
N MET A 264 -18.27 -9.85 -4.86
CA MET A 264 -17.57 -11.15 -4.91
C MET A 264 -16.91 -11.51 -3.57
N LEU A 265 -16.25 -10.54 -2.93
CA LEU A 265 -15.66 -10.71 -1.59
C LEU A 265 -16.73 -10.96 -0.52
N LYS A 266 -17.95 -10.44 -0.73
CA LYS A 266 -19.05 -10.57 0.23
C LYS A 266 -19.83 -11.87 0.03
N HIS A 267 -20.34 -12.20 -1.15
CA HIS A 267 -21.00 -13.47 -1.47
C HIS A 267 -21.21 -13.63 -3.00
N ILE A 268 -20.66 -14.70 -3.59
CA ILE A 268 -20.98 -15.31 -4.91
C ILE A 268 -21.10 -14.33 -6.11
N ALA A 269 -20.16 -14.37 -7.06
CA ALA A 269 -20.47 -13.98 -8.45
C ALA A 269 -19.54 -14.62 -9.49
N THR A 270 -20.12 -14.83 -10.68
CA THR A 270 -19.59 -15.44 -11.90
C THR A 270 -18.48 -14.62 -12.57
N SER A 271 -17.61 -15.31 -13.33
CA SER A 271 -16.54 -14.69 -14.12
C SER A 271 -17.04 -13.55 -15.01
N THR A 272 -16.54 -12.35 -14.78
CA THR A 272 -16.72 -11.22 -15.70
C THR A 272 -15.74 -11.36 -16.86
N GLU A 273 -16.26 -11.44 -18.10
CA GLU A 273 -15.42 -11.40 -19.30
C GLU A 273 -14.70 -10.05 -19.40
N HIS A 274 -13.37 -10.08 -19.58
CA HIS A 274 -12.56 -8.89 -19.82
C HIS A 274 -11.94 -9.00 -21.21
N HIS A 275 -12.31 -8.09 -22.12
CA HIS A 275 -11.63 -7.97 -23.40
C HIS A 275 -10.26 -7.32 -23.21
N ILE A 276 -9.19 -8.04 -23.57
CA ILE A 276 -7.82 -7.52 -23.56
C ILE A 276 -7.57 -6.81 -24.89
N GLY A 277 -7.26 -5.50 -24.85
CA GLY A 277 -6.84 -4.76 -26.04
C GLY A 277 -5.56 -5.34 -26.63
N HIS A 278 -5.40 -5.29 -27.95
CA HIS A 278 -4.32 -5.97 -28.69
C HIS A 278 -2.91 -5.33 -28.56
N SER A 279 -2.67 -4.42 -27.61
CA SER A 279 -1.35 -3.78 -27.43
C SER A 279 -0.48 -4.54 -26.42
N LEU A 280 0.84 -4.47 -26.58
CA LEU A 280 1.81 -5.03 -25.62
C LEU A 280 1.62 -4.46 -24.20
N ILE A 281 1.33 -3.15 -24.09
CA ILE A 281 1.05 -2.46 -22.82
C ILE A 281 -0.18 -3.06 -22.13
N HIS A 282 -1.26 -3.27 -22.89
CA HIS A 282 -2.47 -3.91 -22.37
C HIS A 282 -2.21 -5.34 -21.91
N PHE A 283 -1.44 -6.13 -22.66
CA PHE A 283 -1.09 -7.50 -22.28
C PHE A 283 -0.26 -7.53 -20.98
N VAL A 284 0.84 -6.78 -20.94
CA VAL A 284 1.74 -6.66 -19.79
C VAL A 284 0.99 -6.25 -18.52
N TRP A 285 0.11 -5.26 -18.65
CA TRP A 285 -0.66 -4.78 -17.52
C TRP A 285 -1.62 -5.86 -17.00
N ASN A 286 -2.39 -6.50 -17.90
CA ASN A 286 -3.31 -7.56 -17.52
C ASN A 286 -2.58 -8.73 -16.87
N LEU A 287 -1.39 -9.11 -17.36
CA LEU A 287 -0.57 -10.14 -16.74
C LEU A 287 -0.15 -9.75 -15.31
N SER A 288 0.34 -8.52 -15.13
CA SER A 288 0.73 -8.00 -13.81
C SER A 288 -0.46 -7.99 -12.85
N GLN A 289 -1.65 -7.58 -13.32
CA GLN A 289 -2.89 -7.64 -12.54
C GLN A 289 -3.30 -9.07 -12.20
N THR A 290 -3.15 -10.02 -13.12
CA THR A 290 -3.42 -11.43 -12.83
C THR A 290 -2.50 -11.95 -11.74
N MET A 291 -1.21 -11.58 -11.74
CA MET A 291 -0.28 -11.94 -10.67
C MET A 291 -0.71 -11.35 -9.32
N ILE A 292 -1.01 -10.05 -9.29
CA ILE A 292 -1.47 -9.33 -8.09
C ILE A 292 -2.76 -9.98 -7.54
N LYS A 293 -3.81 -10.09 -8.38
CA LYS A 293 -5.12 -10.65 -7.98
C LYS A 293 -5.02 -12.11 -7.56
N GLY A 294 -4.20 -12.91 -8.27
CA GLY A 294 -3.96 -14.30 -7.91
C GLY A 294 -3.39 -14.43 -6.51
N HIS A 295 -2.47 -13.53 -6.16
CA HIS A 295 -1.85 -13.53 -4.84
C HIS A 295 -2.75 -12.97 -3.73
N GLU A 296 -3.64 -12.02 -4.04
CA GLU A 296 -4.61 -11.50 -3.07
C GLU A 296 -5.81 -12.42 -2.82
N SER A 297 -6.13 -13.29 -3.78
CA SER A 297 -7.27 -14.19 -3.67
C SER A 297 -7.19 -15.06 -2.40
N GLY A 298 -8.18 -14.92 -1.52
CA GLY A 298 -8.26 -15.68 -0.27
C GLY A 298 -7.40 -15.19 0.90
N LYS A 299 -6.70 -14.05 0.79
CA LYS A 299 -5.89 -13.51 1.90
C LYS A 299 -6.67 -12.72 2.96
N THR A 300 -7.73 -12.02 2.54
CA THR A 300 -8.52 -11.15 3.43
C THR A 300 -9.50 -11.97 4.26
N THR A 301 -9.27 -12.00 5.57
CA THR A 301 -10.15 -12.67 6.53
C THR A 301 -11.36 -11.79 6.91
N LYS A 302 -12.34 -12.35 7.63
CA LYS A 302 -13.47 -11.55 8.15
C LYS A 302 -13.00 -10.50 9.15
N GLU A 303 -11.97 -10.85 9.92
CA GLU A 303 -11.30 -10.01 10.88
C GLU A 303 -10.57 -8.86 10.18
N ASP A 304 -9.84 -9.14 9.09
CA ASP A 304 -9.21 -8.08 8.27
C ASP A 304 -10.27 -7.16 7.67
N ALA A 305 -11.38 -7.71 7.17
CA ALA A 305 -12.49 -6.91 6.64
C ALA A 305 -13.11 -5.97 7.68
N ALA A 306 -13.16 -6.35 8.97
CA ALA A 306 -13.70 -5.51 10.04
C ALA A 306 -12.89 -4.20 10.25
N ARG A 307 -11.59 -4.22 9.94
CA ARG A 307 -10.70 -3.05 10.01
C ARG A 307 -10.34 -2.48 8.63
N THR A 308 -11.16 -2.78 7.62
CA THR A 308 -10.95 -2.33 6.24
C THR A 308 -12.06 -1.37 5.80
N VAL A 309 -11.68 -0.18 5.35
CA VAL A 309 -12.53 0.70 4.55
C VAL A 309 -12.47 0.24 3.09
N PHE A 310 -13.57 -0.31 2.60
CA PHE A 310 -13.72 -0.65 1.18
C PHE A 310 -14.18 0.57 0.40
N ILE A 311 -13.31 1.04 -0.50
CA ILE A 311 -13.58 2.20 -1.35
C ILE A 311 -13.97 1.69 -2.73
N ASN A 312 -15.16 2.07 -3.18
CA ASN A 312 -15.63 1.74 -4.51
C ASN A 312 -14.85 2.54 -5.57
N THR A 313 -14.11 1.83 -6.43
CA THR A 313 -13.34 2.45 -7.52
C THR A 313 -14.04 2.39 -8.86
N PHE A 314 -15.33 2.01 -8.86
CA PHE A 314 -16.18 1.91 -10.06
C PHE A 314 -15.50 1.02 -11.12
N PHE A 315 -15.57 1.40 -12.39
CA PHE A 315 -14.88 0.73 -13.49
C PHE A 315 -13.56 1.41 -13.86
N THR A 316 -13.01 2.27 -12.99
CA THR A 316 -11.79 3.03 -13.30
C THR A 316 -10.59 2.07 -13.39
N PRO A 317 -9.95 1.92 -14.56
CA PRO A 317 -8.78 1.05 -14.67
C PRO A 317 -7.59 1.69 -13.94
N SER A 318 -6.89 0.89 -13.13
CA SER A 318 -5.75 1.36 -12.31
C SER A 318 -4.58 1.95 -13.14
N PHE A 319 -4.52 1.63 -14.44
CA PHE A 319 -3.49 2.09 -15.40
C PHE A 319 -3.97 3.21 -16.33
N ASN A 320 -5.16 3.76 -16.12
CA ASN A 320 -5.62 4.91 -16.88
C ASN A 320 -4.93 6.19 -16.39
N PHE A 321 -3.67 6.38 -16.75
CA PHE A 321 -2.88 7.58 -16.40
C PHE A 321 -3.40 8.87 -17.08
N ASP A 322 -4.39 8.76 -17.97
CA ASP A 322 -5.12 9.88 -18.58
C ASP A 322 -6.48 10.13 -17.89
N ILE A 323 -6.61 9.77 -16.62
CA ILE A 323 -7.81 9.99 -15.79
C ILE A 323 -8.23 11.47 -15.77
N THR A 324 -9.52 11.72 -16.00
CA THR A 324 -10.11 13.06 -16.03
C THR A 324 -10.27 13.64 -14.62
N GLU A 325 -10.36 14.97 -14.53
CA GLU A 325 -10.62 15.63 -13.24
C GLU A 325 -11.95 15.21 -12.60
N GLU A 326 -12.97 14.88 -13.41
CA GLU A 326 -14.26 14.40 -12.90
C GLU A 326 -14.15 12.98 -12.35
N GLU A 327 -13.37 12.10 -12.98
CA GLU A 327 -13.08 10.76 -12.45
C GLU A 327 -12.27 10.85 -11.15
N LYS A 328 -11.26 11.73 -11.07
CA LYS A 328 -10.52 11.98 -9.82
C LYS A 328 -11.47 12.44 -8.70
N LYS A 329 -12.34 13.42 -8.99
CA LYS A 329 -13.34 13.93 -8.03
C LYS A 329 -14.32 12.84 -7.60
N THR A 330 -14.75 11.98 -8.52
CA THR A 330 -15.62 10.84 -8.23
C THR A 330 -14.96 9.85 -7.29
N LEU A 331 -13.69 9.49 -7.54
CA LEU A 331 -12.90 8.64 -6.65
C LEU A 331 -12.72 9.27 -5.26
N MET A 332 -12.38 10.56 -5.21
CA MET A 332 -12.26 11.30 -3.94
C MET A 332 -13.57 11.29 -3.15
N ASN A 333 -14.70 11.56 -3.82
CA ASN A 333 -16.01 11.50 -3.16
C ASN A 333 -16.32 10.10 -2.65
N SER A 334 -16.00 9.04 -3.41
CA SER A 334 -16.19 7.67 -2.94
C SER A 334 -15.33 7.35 -1.73
N GLY A 335 -14.06 7.76 -1.72
CA GLY A 335 -13.18 7.54 -0.56
C GLY A 335 -13.69 8.25 0.69
N TYR A 336 -14.20 9.48 0.54
CA TYR A 336 -14.81 10.25 1.63
C TYR A 336 -16.05 9.55 2.18
N THR A 337 -17.01 9.21 1.32
CA THR A 337 -18.27 8.58 1.74
C THR A 337 -18.03 7.21 2.36
N SER A 338 -17.23 6.35 1.73
CA SER A 338 -16.88 5.02 2.28
C SER A 338 -16.25 5.13 3.67
N THR A 339 -15.40 6.13 3.91
CA THR A 339 -14.77 6.33 5.21
C THR A 339 -15.77 6.84 6.24
N LYS A 340 -16.62 7.82 5.89
CA LYS A 340 -17.69 8.29 6.78
C LYS A 340 -18.65 7.16 7.16
N ASP A 341 -19.05 6.33 6.20
CA ASP A 341 -19.93 5.20 6.43
C ASP A 341 -19.29 4.17 7.38
N TYR A 342 -17.99 3.88 7.18
CA TYR A 342 -17.24 3.00 8.08
C TYR A 342 -17.19 3.57 9.50
N LEU A 343 -16.85 4.85 9.66
CA LEU A 343 -16.76 5.49 10.98
C LEU A 343 -18.11 5.60 11.67
N HIS A 344 -19.19 5.80 10.91
CA HIS A 344 -20.56 5.74 11.42
C HIS A 344 -20.90 4.33 11.94
N GLN A 345 -20.62 3.28 11.16
CA GLN A 345 -20.78 1.89 11.61
C GLN A 345 -19.91 1.60 12.85
N PHE A 346 -18.69 2.14 12.90
CA PHE A 346 -17.80 1.98 14.05
C PHE A 346 -18.37 2.60 15.33
N ASN A 347 -19.07 3.73 15.23
CA ASN A 347 -19.71 4.38 16.37
C ASN A 347 -21.10 3.82 16.71
N THR A 348 -21.69 3.01 15.83
CA THR A 348 -23.02 2.42 16.05
C THR A 348 -22.92 1.23 17.00
N PRO A 349 -23.47 1.30 18.24
CA PRO A 349 -23.32 0.25 19.25
C PRO A 349 -23.86 -1.11 18.82
N GLU A 350 -24.92 -1.14 18.02
CA GLU A 350 -25.59 -2.36 17.54
C GLU A 350 -24.77 -3.10 16.47
N VAL A 351 -23.89 -2.39 15.77
CA VAL A 351 -22.99 -3.00 14.79
C VAL A 351 -21.82 -3.60 15.54
N LYS A 352 -21.73 -4.94 15.57
CA LYS A 352 -20.57 -5.63 16.14
C LYS A 352 -19.42 -5.65 15.14
N LEU A 353 -18.41 -4.81 15.36
CA LEU A 353 -17.15 -4.84 14.63
C LEU A 353 -16.08 -5.54 15.45
N PHE A 354 -15.38 -6.48 14.83
CA PHE A 354 -14.33 -7.28 15.50
C PHE A 354 -13.16 -6.42 16.01
N ASN A 355 -12.87 -5.30 15.35
CA ASN A 355 -11.79 -4.38 15.72
C ASN A 355 -12.21 -3.26 16.69
N ARG A 356 -13.41 -3.33 17.28
CA ARG A 356 -13.81 -2.43 18.37
C ARG A 356 -13.24 -2.99 19.68
N PRO A 357 -12.44 -2.22 20.45
CA PRO A 357 -11.84 -2.67 21.71
C PRO A 357 -12.83 -3.26 22.70
#